data_AF-A0AAE2MGD8-F1
#
_entry.id   AF-A0AAE2MGD8-F1
#
_cell.length_a   1.000
_cell.length_b   1.000
_cell.length_c   1.000
_cell.angle_alpha   90.00
_cell.angle_beta   90.00
_cell.angle_gamma   90.00
#
_symmetry.space_group_name_H-M   'P 1'
#
loop_
_entity.id
_entity.type
_entity.pdbx_description
1 polymer ?
#
loop_
_entity_poly.entity_id
_entity_poly.type
_entity_poly.pdbx_seq_one_letter_code
_entity_poly.pdbx_strand_id
1 'polypeptide(L)'
;MLILIAGPYRSGTGDDPEKMAANLKRLEAPSHALFEAGHVPMIGEWVALPIWRAAGGKSVGDVLYEEIFHPVAGRLLELCEGVLRLPGESKGADNDVRIARDRGIPVWHRLEDVPGCG
;
A
#
# COMPACT_ATOMS: atom_id res chain seq x y z
N MET A 1 -15.15 2.22 5.36
CA MET A 1 -14.11 3.10 4.78
C MET A 1 -13.26 2.29 3.82
N LEU A 2 -12.77 2.89 2.74
CA LEU A 2 -11.63 2.36 1.99
C LEU A 2 -10.34 2.70 2.73
N ILE A 3 -9.62 1.69 3.20
CA ILE A 3 -8.39 1.83 3.98
C ILE A 3 -7.20 1.39 3.13
N LEU A 4 -6.32 2.34 2.81
CA LEU A 4 -5.06 2.05 2.13
C LEU A 4 -4.04 1.51 3.15
N ILE A 5 -3.57 0.29 2.95
CA ILE A 5 -2.52 -0.33 3.75
C ILE A 5 -1.18 0.00 3.10
N ALA A 6 -0.36 0.80 3.79
CA ALA A 6 0.93 1.26 3.30
C ALA A 6 2.06 0.59 4.09
N GLY A 7 3.10 0.12 3.41
CA GLY A 7 4.27 -0.48 4.04
C GLY A 7 5.39 -0.83 3.06
N PRO A 8 6.43 -1.55 3.49
CA PRO A 8 7.47 -2.02 2.60
C PRO A 8 6.92 -3.08 1.64
N TYR A 9 6.98 -2.80 0.34
CA TYR A 9 6.83 -3.81 -0.70
C TYR A 9 8.18 -4.14 -1.34
N ARG A 10 8.78 -3.16 -2.03
CA ARG A 10 10.09 -3.25 -2.69
C ARG A 10 11.27 -2.92 -1.77
N SER A 11 11.07 -2.05 -0.77
CA SER A 11 12.16 -1.62 0.11
C SER A 11 12.74 -2.79 0.93
N GLY A 12 14.07 -2.85 1.03
CA GLY A 12 14.80 -3.89 1.75
C GLY A 12 14.85 -5.26 1.05
N THR A 13 14.30 -5.41 -0.16
CA THR A 13 14.31 -6.70 -0.87
C THR A 13 15.53 -6.89 -1.75
N GLY A 14 16.11 -5.80 -2.27
CA GLY A 14 17.12 -5.89 -3.33
C GLY A 14 16.54 -6.42 -4.65
N ASP A 15 15.26 -6.13 -4.89
CA ASP A 15 14.47 -6.60 -6.05
C ASP A 15 14.34 -8.15 -6.13
N ASP A 16 14.56 -8.83 -5.01
CA ASP A 16 14.33 -10.26 -4.84
C ASP A 16 12.81 -10.58 -4.84
N PRO A 17 12.31 -11.41 -5.77
CA PRO A 17 10.89 -11.71 -5.91
C PRO A 17 10.27 -12.40 -4.68
N GLU A 18 11.03 -13.26 -3.98
CA GLU A 18 10.53 -13.99 -2.81
C GLU A 18 10.38 -13.03 -1.62
N LYS A 19 11.34 -12.14 -1.43
CA LYS A 19 11.25 -11.10 -0.38
C LYS A 19 10.13 -10.11 -0.67
N MET A 20 9.90 -9.75 -1.95
CA MET A 20 8.77 -8.91 -2.35
C MET A 20 7.43 -9.61 -2.10
N ALA A 21 7.32 -10.90 -2.41
CA ALA A 21 6.13 -11.69 -2.10
C ALA A 21 5.88 -11.80 -0.58
N ALA A 22 6.94 -12.00 0.21
CA ALA A 22 6.86 -12.01 1.67
C ALA A 22 6.41 -10.64 2.23
N ASN A 23 6.92 -9.55 1.67
CA ASN A 23 6.49 -8.19 2.01
C ASN A 23 5.01 -7.95 1.64
N LEU A 24 4.56 -8.37 0.46
CA LEU A 24 3.16 -8.30 0.07
C LEU A 24 2.28 -9.07 1.06
N LYS A 25 2.67 -10.29 1.46
CA LYS A 25 1.93 -11.07 2.47
C LYS A 25 1.82 -10.35 3.82
N ARG A 26 2.82 -9.54 4.20
CA ARG A 26 2.74 -8.70 5.42
C ARG A 26 1.74 -7.57 5.26
N LEU A 27 1.68 -6.94 4.08
CA LEU A 27 0.66 -5.92 3.76
C LEU A 27 -0.75 -6.52 3.77
N GLU A 28 -0.90 -7.77 3.35
CA GLU A 28 -2.18 -8.47 3.30
C GLU A 28 -2.69 -8.90 4.68
N ALA A 29 -1.81 -9.11 5.66
CA ALA A 29 -2.14 -9.62 7.00
C ALA A 29 -3.30 -8.90 7.74
N PRO A 30 -3.40 -7.56 7.78
CA PRO A 30 -4.51 -6.86 8.43
C PRO A 30 -5.83 -6.89 7.65
N SER A 31 -5.86 -7.37 6.40
CA SER A 31 -7.02 -7.21 5.50
C SER A 31 -8.28 -7.87 6.04
N HIS A 32 -8.17 -9.03 6.67
CA HIS A 32 -9.33 -9.74 7.25
C HIS A 32 -9.98 -8.94 8.38
N ALA A 33 -9.17 -8.46 9.32
CA ALA A 33 -9.67 -7.67 10.45
C ALA A 33 -10.32 -6.36 10.01
N LEU A 34 -9.75 -5.69 8.99
CA LEU A 34 -10.35 -4.50 8.39
C LEU A 34 -11.70 -4.85 7.74
N PHE A 35 -11.78 -5.97 7.02
CA PHE A 35 -13.03 -6.43 6.42
C PHE A 35 -14.10 -6.76 7.47
N GLU A 36 -13.75 -7.48 8.54
CA GLU A 36 -14.66 -7.79 9.65
C GLU A 36 -15.18 -6.51 10.34
N ALA A 37 -14.37 -5.46 10.42
CA ALA A 37 -14.77 -4.15 10.91
C ALA A 37 -15.65 -3.34 9.92
N GLY A 38 -16.03 -3.92 8.77
CA GLY A 38 -16.86 -3.29 7.75
C GLY A 38 -16.10 -2.29 6.87
N HIS A 39 -14.77 -2.43 6.77
CA HIS A 39 -13.94 -1.64 5.87
C HIS A 39 -13.58 -2.39 4.59
N VAL A 40 -13.15 -1.65 3.57
CA VAL A 40 -12.60 -2.19 2.33
C VAL A 40 -11.09 -2.01 2.38
N PRO A 41 -10.30 -3.07 2.65
CA PRO A 41 -8.85 -2.98 2.62
C PRO A 41 -8.35 -2.77 1.18
N MET A 42 -7.30 -1.98 1.01
CA MET A 42 -6.67 -1.75 -0.28
C MET A 42 -5.16 -1.69 -0.15
N ILE A 43 -4.46 -2.27 -1.13
CA ILE A 43 -2.98 -2.27 -1.23
C ILE A 43 -2.62 -1.73 -2.61
N GLY A 44 -1.66 -0.81 -2.70
CA GLY A 44 -1.25 -0.19 -3.97
C GLY A 44 -0.85 -1.22 -5.03
N GLU A 45 -0.10 -2.24 -4.61
CA GLU A 45 0.38 -3.33 -5.46
C GLU A 45 -0.73 -4.17 -6.09
N TRP A 46 -1.88 -4.35 -5.41
CA TRP A 46 -3.03 -5.07 -5.98
C TRP A 46 -3.56 -4.39 -7.24
N VAL A 47 -3.43 -3.06 -7.33
CA VAL A 47 -3.85 -2.27 -8.49
C VAL A 47 -2.70 -2.09 -9.47
N ALA A 48 -1.49 -1.78 -8.98
CA ALA A 48 -0.34 -1.48 -9.84
C ALA A 48 0.19 -2.69 -10.61
N LEU A 49 0.29 -3.86 -9.97
CA LEU A 49 0.88 -5.06 -10.60
C LEU A 49 0.10 -5.55 -11.83
N PRO A 50 -1.24 -5.66 -11.80
CA PRO A 50 -2.00 -6.04 -12.99
C PRO A 50 -1.84 -5.04 -14.13
N ILE A 51 -1.84 -3.73 -13.85
CA ILE A 51 -1.65 -2.68 -14.86
C ILE A 51 -0.26 -2.79 -15.48
N TRP A 52 0.78 -2.89 -14.66
CA TRP A 52 2.16 -3.02 -15.11
C TRP A 52 2.38 -4.26 -15.98
N ARG A 53 1.84 -5.42 -15.58
CA ARG A 53 1.89 -6.65 -16.38
C ARG A 53 1.17 -6.49 -17.72
N ALA A 54 -0.03 -5.90 -17.71
CA ALA A 54 -0.81 -5.68 -18.93
C ALA A 54 -0.14 -4.69 -19.90
N ALA A 55 0.63 -3.73 -19.36
CA ALA A 55 1.43 -2.78 -20.14
C ALA A 55 2.74 -3.36 -20.70
N GLY A 56 3.06 -4.63 -20.41
CA GLY A 56 4.27 -5.29 -20.88
C GLY A 56 5.50 -5.05 -20.01
N GLY A 57 5.30 -4.75 -18.73
CA GLY A 57 6.37 -4.63 -17.73
C GLY A 57 7.26 -5.88 -17.66
N LYS A 58 8.57 -5.67 -17.55
CA LYS A 58 9.57 -6.75 -17.70
C LYS A 58 10.36 -7.03 -16.43
N SER A 59 10.70 -5.97 -15.69
CA SER A 59 11.50 -6.08 -14.47
C SER A 59 11.08 -5.00 -13.46
N VAL A 60 11.15 -5.33 -12.18
CA VAL A 60 10.91 -4.37 -11.10
C VAL A 60 11.84 -3.16 -11.26
N GLY A 61 11.28 -1.96 -11.15
CA GLY A 61 12.02 -0.70 -11.34
C GLY A 61 12.31 -0.33 -12.80
N ASP A 62 11.67 -0.99 -13.78
CA ASP A 62 11.66 -0.48 -15.15
C ASP A 62 10.89 0.85 -15.27
N VAL A 63 10.95 1.49 -16.44
CA VAL A 63 10.30 2.79 -16.65
C VAL A 63 8.79 2.72 -16.37
N LEU A 64 8.13 1.63 -16.81
CA LEU A 64 6.70 1.41 -16.56
C LEU A 64 6.38 1.27 -15.08
N TYR A 65 7.27 0.66 -14.29
CA TYR A 65 7.11 0.55 -12.85
C TYR A 65 6.96 1.93 -12.20
N GLU A 66 7.87 2.86 -12.53
CA GLU A 66 7.84 4.21 -11.97
C GLU A 66 6.62 5.03 -12.46
N GLU A 67 6.25 4.87 -13.74
CA GLU A 67 5.08 5.53 -14.35
C GLU A 67 3.74 5.02 -13.83
N ILE A 68 3.68 3.82 -13.26
CA ILE A 68 2.42 3.19 -12.82
C ILE A 68 2.27 3.21 -11.31
N PHE A 69 3.29 2.78 -10.55
CA PHE A 69 3.14 2.54 -9.11
C PHE A 69 2.89 3.84 -8.34
N HIS A 70 3.67 4.89 -8.61
CA HIS A 70 3.49 6.19 -7.95
C HIS A 70 2.13 6.83 -8.28
N PRO A 71 1.68 6.88 -9.55
CA PRO A 71 0.34 7.40 -9.85
C PRO A 71 -0.80 6.56 -9.28
N VAL A 72 -0.68 5.23 -9.22
CA VAL A 72 -1.67 4.36 -8.57
C VAL A 72 -1.82 4.71 -7.09
N ALA A 73 -0.71 4.82 -6.35
CA ALA A 73 -0.73 5.23 -4.95
C ALA A 73 -1.39 6.60 -4.76
N GLY A 74 -1.01 7.59 -5.59
CA GLY A 74 -1.60 8.93 -5.57
C GLY A 74 -3.11 8.95 -5.80
N ARG A 75 -3.60 8.16 -6.77
CA ARG A 75 -5.05 8.00 -7.05
C ARG A 75 -5.78 7.30 -5.92
N LEU A 76 -5.19 6.27 -5.31
CA LEU A 76 -5.78 5.61 -4.14
C LEU A 76 -5.90 6.57 -2.95
N LEU A 77 -4.90 7.43 -2.74
CA LEU A 77 -4.92 8.49 -1.73
C LEU A 77 -5.96 9.59 -2.01
N GLU A 78 -6.55 9.66 -3.21
CA GLU A 78 -7.69 10.54 -3.50
C GLU A 78 -9.04 9.90 -3.14
N LEU A 79 -9.06 8.57 -3.00
CA LEU A 79 -10.28 7.78 -2.82
C LEU A 79 -10.41 7.20 -1.42
N CYS A 80 -9.29 6.96 -0.72
CA CYS A 80 -9.32 6.34 0.60
C CYS A 80 -9.76 7.32 1.69
N GLU A 81 -10.49 6.81 2.67
CA GLU A 81 -10.85 7.55 3.87
C GLU A 81 -9.85 7.36 5.02
N GLY A 82 -8.80 6.56 4.82
CA GLY A 82 -7.73 6.40 5.81
C GLY A 82 -6.55 5.55 5.34
N VAL A 83 -5.42 5.69 6.04
CA VAL A 83 -4.18 4.94 5.76
C VAL A 83 -3.76 4.16 7.01
N LEU A 84 -3.55 2.84 6.86
CA LEU A 84 -2.88 2.01 7.85
C LEU A 84 -1.40 1.84 7.45
N ARG A 85 -0.50 2.54 8.14
CA ARG A 85 0.95 2.43 7.92
C ARG A 85 1.55 1.33 8.79
N LEU A 86 1.87 0.19 8.18
CA LEU A 86 2.59 -0.90 8.82
C LEU A 86 4.05 -0.51 9.12
N PRO A 87 4.76 -1.16 10.05
CA PRO A 87 6.17 -0.85 10.34
C PRO A 87 7.13 -1.23 9.20
N GLY A 88 8.35 -0.66 9.24
CA GLY A 88 9.45 -0.97 8.33
C GLY A 88 9.79 0.16 7.34
N GLU A 89 11.06 0.22 6.92
CA GLU A 89 11.57 1.25 6.02
C GLU A 89 10.91 1.16 4.63
N SER A 90 10.28 2.25 4.18
CA SER A 90 9.64 2.30 2.86
C SER A 90 9.42 3.75 2.43
N LYS A 91 10.22 4.23 1.48
CA LYS A 91 10.09 5.60 0.95
C LYS A 91 8.70 5.86 0.34
N GLY A 92 8.14 4.86 -0.34
CA GLY A 92 6.80 4.94 -0.92
C GLY A 92 5.74 5.13 0.17
N ALA A 93 5.73 4.25 1.16
CA ALA A 93 4.76 4.32 2.25
C ALA A 93 4.93 5.57 3.12
N ASP A 94 6.16 6.06 3.31
CA ASP A 94 6.43 7.31 4.02
C ASP A 94 5.91 8.53 3.24
N ASN A 95 6.01 8.49 1.90
CA ASN A 95 5.42 9.49 1.03
C ASN A 95 3.88 9.43 1.05
N ASP A 96 3.28 8.24 1.09
CA ASP A 96 1.83 8.07 1.21
C ASP A 96 1.31 8.68 2.52
N VAL A 97 2.02 8.44 3.64
CA VAL A 97 1.71 9.03 4.95
C VAL A 97 1.79 10.56 4.88
N ARG A 98 2.82 11.11 4.24
CA ARG A 98 2.96 12.55 4.06
C ARG A 98 1.77 13.13 3.28
N ILE A 99 1.44 12.55 2.12
CA ILE A 99 0.32 13.00 1.29
C ILE A 99 -1.01 12.88 2.03
N ALA A 100 -1.23 11.77 2.75
CA ALA A 100 -2.43 11.58 3.55
C ALA A 100 -2.59 12.68 4.61
N ARG A 101 -1.51 12.98 5.36
CA ARG A 101 -1.50 14.07 6.34
C ARG A 101 -1.75 15.44 5.70
N ASP A 102 -1.09 15.74 4.59
CA ASP A 102 -1.28 16.99 3.84
C ASP A 102 -2.76 17.16 3.38
N ARG A 103 -3.47 16.05 3.16
CA ARG A 103 -4.88 16.01 2.74
C ARG A 103 -5.87 15.85 3.91
N GLY A 104 -5.40 15.77 5.15
CA GLY A 104 -6.25 15.54 6.33
C GLY A 104 -6.85 14.12 6.41
N ILE A 105 -6.30 13.16 5.67
CA ILE A 105 -6.68 11.76 5.74
C ILE A 105 -6.05 11.15 7.01
N PRO A 106 -6.83 10.45 7.85
CA PRO A 106 -6.29 9.84 9.06
C PRO A 106 -5.25 8.77 8.73
N VAL A 107 -4.18 8.75 9.53
CA VAL A 107 -3.10 7.77 9.42
C VAL A 107 -2.98 7.04 10.76
N TRP A 108 -3.15 5.72 10.72
CA TRP A 108 -2.94 4.83 11.86
C TRP A 108 -1.68 4.02 11.69
N HIS A 109 -0.99 3.74 12.80
CA HIS A 109 0.22 2.92 12.82
C HIS A 109 0.01 1.57 13.52
N ARG A 110 -1.18 1.36 14.08
CA ARG A 110 -1.62 0.16 14.77
C ARG A 110 -3.00 -0.20 14.25
N LEU A 111 -3.26 -1.49 14.08
CA LEU A 111 -4.53 -1.96 13.52
C LEU A 111 -5.69 -1.64 14.47
N GLU A 112 -5.46 -1.79 15.77
CA GLU A 112 -6.42 -1.49 16.84
C GLU A 112 -6.84 -0.01 16.93
N ASP A 113 -6.08 0.90 16.33
CA ASP A 113 -6.46 2.32 16.29
C ASP A 113 -7.44 2.63 15.14
N VAL A 114 -7.62 1.69 14.20
CA VAL A 114 -8.59 1.80 13.10
C VAL A 114 -10.00 1.55 13.66
N PRO A 115 -11.01 2.39 13.34
CA PRO A 115 -12.36 2.25 13.87
C PRO A 115 -12.96 0.84 13.71
N GLY A 116 -13.28 0.18 14.82
CA GLY A 116 -13.89 -1.17 14.81
C GLY A 116 -12.91 -2.33 14.75
N CYS A 117 -11.60 -2.07 14.77
CA CYS A 117 -10.55 -3.10 14.81
C CYS A 117 -9.92 -3.32 16.20
N GLY A 118 -10.42 -2.67 17.25
CA GLY A 118 -9.93 -2.75 18.64
C GLY A 118 -10.98 -3.25 19.64
#